data_AF-A0A1I5QQ11-F1
#
_entry.id   AF-A0A1I5QQ11-F1
#
_cell.length_a   1.000
_cell.length_b   1.000
_cell.length_c   1.000
_cell.angle_alpha   90.00
_cell.angle_beta   90.00
_cell.angle_gamma   90.00
#
_symmetry.space_group_name_H-M   'P 1'
#
loop_
_entity.id
_entity.type
_entity.pdbx_description
1 polymer ?
#
loop_
_entity_poly.entity_id
_entity_poly.type
_entity_poly.pdbx_seq_one_letter_code
_entity_poly.pdbx_strand_id
1 'polypeptide(L)'
;MKKIFFILAIITFLEMVLLFSVGNDYENVNNNTGYLLALIITLFLALYNLFNFKNVKIDSKRTNLFITTIIVLLIPTLFFFTLPDFTYTEAKELVEKEENVQIITNEDNRFPDTRIEGPNEQRHYIIHAKNDEEIVRFIFNPYDGSYRPIIFED
;
A
#
# COMPACT_ATOMS: atom_id res chain seq x y z
N MET A 1 -30.10 -9.76 -8.76
CA MET A 1 -29.29 -8.70 -8.09
C MET A 1 -28.77 -9.10 -6.71
N LYS A 2 -29.55 -9.72 -5.81
CA LYS A 2 -29.04 -10.12 -4.47
C LYS A 2 -27.76 -10.99 -4.53
N LYS A 3 -27.74 -12.02 -5.38
CA LYS A 3 -26.54 -12.86 -5.63
C LYS A 3 -25.34 -12.07 -6.14
N ILE A 4 -25.58 -11.00 -6.92
CA ILE A 4 -24.51 -10.15 -7.46
C ILE A 4 -23.87 -9.34 -6.34
N PHE A 5 -24.66 -8.74 -5.44
CA PHE A 5 -24.13 -8.06 -4.26
C PHE A 5 -23.36 -9.01 -3.33
N PHE A 6 -23.78 -10.27 -3.23
CA PHE A 6 -23.03 -11.29 -2.49
C PHE A 6 -21.66 -11.56 -3.12
N ILE A 7 -21.61 -11.76 -4.44
CA ILE A 7 -20.34 -11.94 -5.18
C ILE A 7 -19.45 -10.71 -5.01
N LEU A 8 -20.00 -9.49 -5.18
CA LEU A 8 -19.24 -8.25 -5.01
C LEU A 8 -18.68 -8.10 -3.59
N ALA A 9 -19.43 -8.48 -2.56
CA ALA A 9 -18.93 -8.45 -1.18
C ALA A 9 -17.74 -9.39 -0.98
N ILE A 10 -17.80 -10.61 -1.55
CA ILE A 10 -16.68 -11.57 -1.50
C ILE A 10 -15.46 -11.03 -2.24
N ILE A 11 -15.65 -10.54 -3.47
CA ILE A 11 -14.55 -9.99 -4.28
C ILE A 11 -13.90 -8.81 -3.56
N THR A 12 -14.70 -7.87 -3.06
CA THR A 12 -14.20 -6.70 -2.32
C THR A 12 -13.39 -7.15 -1.09
N PHE A 13 -13.86 -8.15 -0.35
CA PHE A 13 -13.14 -8.68 0.79
C PHE A 13 -11.79 -9.31 0.40
N LEU A 14 -11.76 -10.09 -0.68
CA LEU A 14 -10.52 -10.69 -1.20
C LEU A 14 -9.54 -9.61 -1.68
N GLU A 15 -10.03 -8.57 -2.36
CA GLU A 15 -9.21 -7.42 -2.77
C GLU A 15 -8.61 -6.70 -1.57
N MET A 16 -9.38 -6.47 -0.51
CA MET A 16 -8.85 -5.87 0.71
C MET A 16 -7.71 -6.70 1.32
N VAL A 17 -7.86 -8.02 1.38
CA VAL A 17 -6.80 -8.92 1.89
C VAL A 17 -5.56 -8.85 0.99
N LEU A 18 -5.75 -8.86 -0.33
CA LEU A 18 -4.65 -8.74 -1.29
C LEU A 18 -3.91 -7.41 -1.15
N LEU A 19 -4.62 -6.28 -1.17
CA LEU A 19 -4.04 -4.94 -1.04
C LEU A 19 -3.35 -4.75 0.32
N PHE A 20 -3.90 -5.31 1.39
CA PHE A 20 -3.25 -5.28 2.69
C PHE A 20 -1.93 -6.07 2.68
N SER A 21 -1.93 -7.28 2.11
CA SER A 21 -0.72 -8.10 2.02
C SER A 21 0.36 -7.41 1.17
N VAL A 22 0.03 -7.03 -0.05
CA VAL A 22 0.97 -6.36 -0.96
C VAL A 22 1.41 -5.04 -0.37
N GLY A 23 0.50 -4.23 0.17
CA GLY A 23 0.86 -2.94 0.76
C GLY A 23 1.83 -3.05 1.93
N ASN A 24 1.80 -4.15 2.71
CA ASN A 24 2.79 -4.40 3.75
C ASN A 24 4.18 -4.69 3.18
N ASP A 25 4.29 -5.41 2.06
CA ASP A 25 5.59 -5.67 1.42
C ASP A 25 6.28 -4.36 0.96
N TYR A 26 5.47 -3.35 0.62
CA TYR A 26 5.93 -2.00 0.27
C TYR A 26 5.89 -1.02 1.44
N GLU A 27 5.59 -1.50 2.65
CA GLU A 27 5.53 -0.71 3.88
C GLU A 27 4.61 0.52 3.78
N ASN A 28 3.53 0.36 3.02
CA ASN A 28 2.50 1.38 2.81
C ASN A 28 3.05 2.73 2.31
N VAL A 29 4.13 2.69 1.52
CA VAL A 29 4.68 3.86 0.82
C VAL A 29 3.72 4.39 -0.23
N ASN A 30 3.08 3.49 -1.00
CA ASN A 30 1.92 3.88 -1.78
C ASN A 30 0.75 4.13 -0.80
N ASN A 31 -0.16 5.04 -1.11
CA ASN A 31 -1.26 5.47 -0.22
C ASN A 31 -2.30 4.36 0.04
N ASN A 32 -1.89 3.24 0.65
CA ASN A 32 -2.69 2.02 0.82
C ASN A 32 -3.94 2.29 1.67
N THR A 33 -3.82 3.18 2.66
CA THR A 33 -4.94 3.60 3.51
C THR A 33 -6.10 4.16 2.70
N GLY A 34 -5.84 4.98 1.68
CA GLY A 34 -6.89 5.55 0.83
C GLY A 34 -7.64 4.49 0.03
N TYR A 35 -6.91 3.54 -0.56
CA TYR A 35 -7.50 2.44 -1.32
C TYR A 35 -8.31 1.49 -0.43
N LEU A 36 -7.77 1.13 0.75
CA LEU A 36 -8.49 0.30 1.73
C LEU A 36 -9.77 0.96 2.22
N LEU A 37 -9.77 2.28 2.47
CA LEU A 37 -10.98 3.02 2.84
C LEU A 37 -12.05 2.96 1.74
N ALA A 38 -11.66 3.11 0.46
CA ALA A 38 -12.58 3.00 -0.66
C ALA A 38 -13.22 1.60 -0.75
N LEU A 39 -12.44 0.54 -0.52
CA LEU A 39 -12.95 -0.83 -0.49
C LEU A 39 -13.84 -1.10 0.74
N ILE A 40 -13.53 -0.53 1.91
CA ILE A 40 -14.40 -0.64 3.10
C ILE A 40 -15.77 -0.02 2.83
N ILE A 41 -15.82 1.17 2.22
CA ILE A 41 -17.08 1.83 1.84
C ILE A 41 -17.84 0.95 0.84
N THR A 42 -17.13 0.37 -0.13
CA THR A 42 -17.71 -0.50 -1.16
C THR A 42 -18.29 -1.78 -0.55
N LEU A 43 -17.58 -2.40 0.39
CA LEU A 43 -18.04 -3.56 1.13
C LEU A 43 -19.29 -3.22 1.94
N PHE A 44 -19.30 -2.08 2.63
CA PHE A 44 -20.47 -1.61 3.36
C PHE A 44 -21.68 -1.43 2.44
N LEU A 45 -21.52 -0.80 1.27
CA LEU A 45 -22.58 -0.63 0.29
C LEU A 45 -23.10 -1.98 -0.22
N ALA A 46 -22.21 -2.92 -0.52
CA ALA A 46 -22.58 -4.27 -0.98
C ALA A 46 -23.39 -5.02 0.09
N LEU A 47 -22.92 -5.01 1.35
CA LEU A 47 -23.59 -5.66 2.47
C LEU A 47 -24.94 -5.00 2.80
N TYR A 48 -25.00 -3.67 2.79
CA TYR A 48 -26.25 -2.93 3.01
C TYR A 48 -27.32 -3.33 2.01
N ASN A 49 -26.97 -3.38 0.71
CA ASN A 49 -27.92 -3.80 -0.34
C ASN A 49 -28.26 -5.30 -0.26
N LEU A 50 -27.33 -6.13 0.23
CA LEU A 50 -27.55 -7.57 0.42
C LEU A 50 -28.56 -7.85 1.55
N PHE A 51 -28.40 -7.20 2.70
CA PHE A 51 -29.24 -7.40 3.88
C PHE A 51 -30.58 -6.66 3.79
N ASN A 52 -30.58 -5.44 3.24
CA ASN A 52 -31.79 -4.62 3.08
C ASN A 52 -32.43 -4.76 1.69
N PHE A 53 -32.17 -5.87 0.99
CA PHE A 53 -32.54 -6.04 -0.42
C PHE A 53 -34.02 -5.81 -0.72
N LYS A 54 -34.95 -6.09 0.20
CA LYS A 54 -36.39 -5.84 0.00
C LYS A 54 -36.78 -4.36 0.21
N ASN A 55 -36.05 -3.65 1.07
CA ASN A 55 -36.41 -2.31 1.55
C ASN A 55 -35.80 -1.18 0.69
N VAL A 56 -34.73 -1.46 -0.05
CA VAL A 56 -34.09 -0.49 -0.93
C VAL A 56 -34.86 -0.36 -2.25
N LYS A 57 -35.00 0.88 -2.75
CA LYS A 57 -35.62 1.16 -4.07
C LYS A 57 -34.82 0.55 -5.22
N ILE A 58 -35.49 0.18 -6.31
CA ILE A 58 -34.86 -0.49 -7.46
C ILE A 58 -33.76 0.38 -8.10
N ASP A 59 -33.98 1.68 -8.26
CA ASP A 59 -33.03 2.60 -8.88
C ASP A 59 -31.78 2.76 -8.02
N SER A 60 -31.95 2.89 -6.69
CA SER A 60 -30.84 2.93 -5.75
C SER A 60 -30.00 1.65 -5.82
N LYS A 61 -30.61 0.47 -5.96
CA LYS A 61 -29.85 -0.79 -6.18
C LYS A 61 -29.03 -0.75 -7.45
N ARG A 62 -29.57 -0.20 -8.54
CA ARG A 62 -28.86 -0.11 -9.83
C ARG A 62 -27.68 0.85 -9.74
N THR A 63 -27.89 2.03 -9.14
CA THR A 63 -26.82 3.01 -8.88
C THR A 63 -25.74 2.42 -7.98
N ASN A 64 -26.13 1.79 -6.87
CA ASN A 64 -25.19 1.15 -5.95
C ASN A 64 -24.41 0.04 -6.65
N LEU A 65 -25.08 -0.79 -7.45
CA LEU A 65 -24.43 -1.85 -8.22
C LEU A 65 -23.39 -1.27 -9.20
N PHE A 66 -23.76 -0.22 -9.93
CA PHE A 66 -22.86 0.43 -10.87
C PHE A 66 -21.62 1.01 -10.16
N ILE A 67 -21.83 1.75 -9.07
CA ILE A 67 -20.74 2.35 -8.28
C ILE A 67 -19.84 1.27 -7.69
N THR A 68 -20.41 0.23 -7.05
CA THR A 68 -19.60 -0.83 -6.44
C THR A 68 -18.80 -1.60 -7.49
N THR A 69 -19.38 -1.90 -8.65
CA THR A 69 -18.65 -2.53 -9.75
C THR A 69 -17.50 -1.66 -10.26
N ILE A 70 -17.72 -0.35 -10.41
CA ILE A 70 -16.63 0.56 -10.81
C ILE A 70 -15.51 0.56 -9.78
N ILE A 71 -15.83 0.67 -8.49
CA ILE A 71 -14.80 0.76 -7.44
C ILE A 71 -14.00 -0.54 -7.36
N VAL A 72 -14.67 -1.70 -7.36
CA VAL A 72 -14.03 -3.02 -7.36
C VAL A 72 -13.07 -3.19 -8.55
N LEU A 73 -13.40 -2.66 -9.73
CA LEU A 73 -12.51 -2.75 -10.88
C LEU A 73 -11.37 -1.72 -10.86
N LEU A 74 -11.67 -0.47 -10.48
CA LEU A 74 -10.71 0.63 -10.55
C LEU A 74 -9.70 0.61 -9.40
N ILE A 75 -10.10 0.30 -8.18
CA ILE A 75 -9.22 0.44 -7.01
C ILE A 75 -8.02 -0.50 -7.06
N PRO A 76 -8.17 -1.81 -7.32
CA PRO A 76 -7.03 -2.69 -7.47
C PRO A 76 -6.13 -2.24 -8.62
N THR A 77 -6.73 -1.85 -9.76
CA THR A 77 -5.98 -1.35 -10.93
C THR A 77 -5.11 -0.15 -10.54
N LEU A 78 -5.70 0.89 -9.95
CA LEU A 78 -4.97 2.08 -9.50
C LEU A 78 -3.91 1.75 -8.45
N PHE A 79 -4.22 0.88 -7.50
CA PHE A 79 -3.27 0.43 -6.48
C PHE A 79 -2.00 -0.15 -7.15
N PHE A 80 -2.15 -1.12 -8.05
CA PHE A 80 -1.02 -1.73 -8.75
C PHE A 80 -0.27 -0.76 -9.67
N PHE A 81 -0.96 0.19 -10.31
CA PHE A 81 -0.31 1.22 -11.12
C PHE A 81 0.48 2.26 -10.30
N THR A 82 0.21 2.36 -8.99
CA THR A 82 0.91 3.28 -8.09
C THR A 82 1.91 2.58 -7.18
N LEU A 83 2.11 1.27 -7.35
CA LEU A 83 3.14 0.55 -6.61
C LEU A 83 4.52 1.05 -7.04
N PRO A 84 5.44 1.23 -6.08
CA PRO A 84 6.85 1.43 -6.40
C PRO A 84 7.45 0.20 -7.10
N ASP A 85 8.57 0.42 -7.78
CA ASP A 85 9.32 -0.64 -8.47
C ASP A 85 10.04 -1.58 -7.48
N PHE A 86 10.36 -1.07 -6.27
CA PHE A 86 11.10 -1.80 -5.24
C PHE A 86 10.30 -1.90 -3.95
N THR A 87 10.21 -3.12 -3.43
CA THR A 87 9.75 -3.40 -2.06
C THR A 87 10.80 -2.95 -1.04
N TYR A 88 10.40 -2.88 0.24
CA TYR A 88 11.35 -2.54 1.30
C TYR A 88 12.46 -3.58 1.46
N THR A 89 12.15 -4.86 1.23
CA THR A 89 13.13 -5.94 1.29
C THR A 89 14.14 -5.84 0.15
N GLU A 90 13.68 -5.63 -1.09
CA GLU A 90 14.57 -5.45 -2.25
C GLU A 90 15.45 -4.22 -2.09
N ALA A 91 14.91 -3.13 -1.55
CA ALA A 91 15.69 -1.93 -1.27
C ALA A 91 16.84 -2.18 -0.28
N LYS A 92 16.59 -2.95 0.79
CA LYS A 92 17.63 -3.36 1.75
C LYS A 92 18.71 -4.22 1.09
N GLU A 93 18.30 -5.22 0.32
CA GLU A 93 19.22 -6.13 -0.38
C GLU A 93 20.09 -5.38 -1.41
N LEU A 94 19.52 -4.38 -2.10
CA LEU A 94 20.26 -3.55 -3.04
C LEU A 94 21.34 -2.73 -2.32
N VAL A 95 20.97 -2.01 -1.26
CA VAL A 95 21.93 -1.20 -0.48
C VAL A 95 23.01 -2.06 0.18
N GLU A 96 22.63 -3.21 0.77
CA GLU A 96 23.58 -4.15 1.36
C GLU A 96 24.64 -4.60 0.37
N LYS A 97 24.21 -4.94 -0.85
CA LYS A 97 25.07 -5.44 -1.91
C LYS A 97 25.94 -4.36 -2.53
N GLU A 98 25.39 -3.18 -2.80
CA GLU A 98 26.11 -2.10 -3.49
C GLU A 98 27.13 -1.41 -2.58
N GLU A 99 26.80 -1.22 -1.30
CA GLU A 99 27.68 -0.56 -0.34
C GLU A 99 28.55 -1.55 0.47
N ASN A 100 28.31 -2.87 0.33
CA ASN A 100 28.96 -3.92 1.11
C ASN A 100 28.85 -3.67 2.63
N VAL A 101 27.65 -3.29 3.08
CA VAL A 101 27.32 -2.94 4.46
C VAL A 101 26.36 -3.93 5.07
N GLN A 102 26.39 -4.12 6.39
CA GLN A 102 25.42 -4.97 7.07
C GLN A 102 24.17 -4.19 7.44
N ILE A 103 22.99 -4.64 6.99
CA ILE A 103 21.73 -3.96 7.34
C ILE A 103 21.39 -4.17 8.82
N ILE A 104 21.16 -3.06 9.53
CA ILE A 104 20.68 -3.09 10.91
C ILE A 104 19.16 -3.14 10.88
N THR A 105 18.59 -4.32 11.12
CA THR A 105 17.16 -4.44 11.35
C THR A 105 16.91 -4.09 12.81
N ASN A 106 16.49 -2.86 13.10
CA ASN A 106 16.11 -2.47 14.46
C ASN A 106 14.92 -3.33 14.90
N GLU A 107 15.14 -4.30 15.80
CA GLU A 107 14.05 -5.07 16.42
C GLU A 107 13.04 -4.16 17.16
N ASP A 108 13.46 -2.96 17.58
CA ASP A 108 12.62 -1.96 18.23
C ASP A 108 11.80 -1.09 17.25
N ASN A 109 12.21 -0.98 15.98
CA ASN A 109 11.46 -0.24 14.96
C ASN A 109 10.45 -1.18 14.30
N ARG A 110 9.30 -1.37 14.95
CA ARG A 110 8.15 -2.11 14.37
C ARG A 110 7.59 -1.48 13.10
N PHE A 111 8.06 -0.30 12.73
CA PHE A 111 7.71 0.42 11.53
C PHE A 111 9.01 0.88 10.84
N PRO A 112 9.17 0.66 9.53
CA PRO A 112 10.26 1.25 8.78
C PRO A 112 10.20 2.75 8.89
N ASP A 113 11.36 3.35 9.07
CA ASP A 113 11.48 4.78 9.01
C ASP A 113 11.30 5.20 7.54
N THR A 114 10.30 6.02 7.27
CA THR A 114 10.01 6.50 5.92
C THR A 114 9.97 8.02 5.94
N ARG A 115 10.57 8.64 4.94
CA ARG A 115 10.61 10.10 4.82
C ARG A 115 9.94 10.55 3.55
N ILE A 116 9.12 11.59 3.67
CA ILE A 116 8.57 12.27 2.49
C ILE A 116 9.65 13.23 1.98
N GLU A 117 10.07 13.04 0.74
CA GLU A 117 11.06 13.91 0.09
C GLU A 117 10.73 14.15 -1.39
N GLY A 118 11.30 15.23 -1.93
CA GLY A 118 11.18 15.60 -3.33
C GLY A 118 9.91 16.41 -3.66
N PRO A 119 9.83 16.94 -4.89
CA PRO A 119 8.75 17.83 -5.33
C PRO A 119 7.37 17.15 -5.41
N ASN A 120 7.34 15.81 -5.40
CA ASN A 120 6.13 15.01 -5.53
C ASN A 120 5.64 14.40 -4.20
N GLU A 121 6.25 14.79 -3.07
CA GLU A 121 5.92 14.25 -1.73
C GLU A 121 5.93 12.71 -1.69
N GLN A 122 6.87 12.10 -2.42
CA GLN A 122 7.00 10.65 -2.44
C GLN A 122 7.65 10.17 -1.15
N ARG A 123 7.10 9.09 -0.57
CA ARG A 123 7.73 8.42 0.57
C ARG A 123 8.93 7.62 0.09
N HIS A 124 10.03 7.79 0.79
CA HIS A 124 11.30 7.10 0.60
C HIS A 124 11.55 6.20 1.81
N TYR A 125 12.24 5.08 1.60
CA TYR A 125 12.68 4.20 2.68
C TYR A 125 13.93 4.78 3.35
N ILE A 126 14.00 4.75 4.67
CA ILE A 126 15.24 4.97 5.41
C ILE A 126 15.79 3.60 5.80
N ILE A 127 16.96 3.28 5.24
CA ILE A 127 17.66 2.02 5.46
C ILE A 127 18.82 2.30 6.41
N HIS A 128 18.83 1.60 7.54
CA HIS A 128 19.91 1.66 8.52
C HIS A 128 20.91 0.55 8.25
N ALA A 129 22.18 0.90 8.12
CA ALA A 129 23.25 -0.04 7.87
C ALA A 129 24.45 0.23 8.78
N LYS A 130 25.32 -0.77 8.89
CA LYS A 130 26.56 -0.70 9.64
C LYS A 130 27.73 -0.92 8.68
N ASN A 131 28.69 -0.01 8.72
CA ASN A 131 29.99 -0.18 8.09
C ASN A 131 31.04 -0.17 9.21
N ASP A 132 31.62 -1.33 9.50
CA ASP A 132 32.54 -1.56 10.63
C ASP A 132 31.99 -1.11 11.99
N GLU A 133 32.26 0.11 12.44
CA GLU A 133 31.80 0.69 13.72
C GLU A 133 30.83 1.86 13.54
N GLU A 134 30.61 2.34 12.32
CA GLU A 134 29.75 3.49 12.04
C GLU A 134 28.35 3.05 11.58
N ILE A 135 27.32 3.71 12.12
CA ILE A 135 25.94 3.56 11.66
C ILE A 135 25.73 4.55 10.52
N VAL A 136 25.53 4.03 9.32
CA VAL A 136 25.19 4.81 8.13
C VAL A 136 23.70 4.65 7.86
N ARG A 137 23.06 5.72 7.38
CA ARG A 137 21.66 5.68 6.96
C ARG A 137 21.56 6.05 5.50
N PHE A 138 20.69 5.39 4.76
CA PHE A 138 20.44 5.66 3.35
C PHE A 138 18.98 6.05 3.17
N ILE A 139 18.73 7.06 2.35
CA ILE A 139 17.40 7.39 1.84
C ILE A 139 17.29 6.74 0.47
N PHE A 140 16.37 5.79 0.34
CA PHE A 140 16.15 5.01 -0.87
C PHE A 140 14.82 5.40 -1.52
N ASN A 141 14.86 5.73 -2.80
CA ASN A 141 13.68 6.00 -3.61
C ASN A 141 13.12 4.69 -4.18
N PRO A 142 11.93 4.26 -3.73
CA PRO A 142 11.38 2.97 -4.15
C PRO A 142 10.82 2.97 -5.57
N TYR A 143 10.71 4.13 -6.24
CA TYR A 143 10.17 4.25 -7.58
C TYR A 143 11.23 4.15 -8.69
N ASP A 144 12.50 4.39 -8.38
CA ASP A 144 13.58 4.35 -9.38
C ASP A 144 14.85 3.63 -8.89
N GLY A 145 14.89 3.23 -7.63
CA GLY A 145 16.02 2.53 -7.02
C GLY A 145 17.20 3.43 -6.66
N SER A 146 17.11 4.74 -6.89
CA SER A 146 18.16 5.68 -6.50
C SER A 146 18.21 5.82 -4.99
N TYR A 147 19.41 5.93 -4.43
CA TYR A 147 19.58 6.16 -3.00
C TYR A 147 20.76 7.07 -2.71
N ARG A 148 20.78 7.63 -1.50
CA ARG A 148 21.89 8.48 -1.02
C ARG A 148 22.10 8.34 0.48
N PRO A 149 23.35 8.46 0.97
CA PRO A 149 23.62 8.47 2.39
C PRO A 149 23.09 9.74 3.06
N ILE A 150 22.63 9.63 4.30
CA ILE A 150 22.31 10.75 5.18
C ILE A 150 23.63 11.17 5.84
N ILE A 151 24.17 12.31 5.41
CA ILE A 151 25.31 12.94 6.06
C ILE A 151 24.75 13.79 7.19
N PHE A 152 25.06 13.43 8.44
CA PHE A 152 24.83 14.32 9.57
C PHE A 152 25.96 15.35 9.57
N GLU A 153 25.64 16.61 9.25
CA GLU A 153 26.54 17.73 9.57
C GLU A 153 26.44 17.98 11.08
N ASP A 154 27.58 17.90 11.78
CA ASP A 154 27.72 18.25 13.20
C ASP A 154 27.44 19.73 13.49
#